data_AF-A0A963QH16-F1
#
_entry.id   AF-A0A963QH16-F1
#
_cell.length_a   1.000
_cell.length_b   1.000
_cell.length_c   1.000
_cell.angle_alpha   90.00
_cell.angle_beta   90.00
_cell.angle_gamma   90.00
#
_symmetry.space_group_name_H-M   'P 1'
#
loop_
_entity.id
_entity.type
_entity.pdbx_description
1 polymer ?
#
loop_
_entity_poly.entity_id
_entity_poly.type
_entity_poly.pdbx_seq_one_letter_code
_entity_poly.pdbx_strand_id
1 'polypeptide(L)'
;MADRKYLSAQCRTPRGGINEVHILDLSEVGCLIDKRMIPMSEGDRILIKMEGLAFLPSSVLWVEEGDAGLAFEQPLYGPVLEHLNRCFTVEATD
;
A
#
# COMPACT_ATOMS: atom_id res chain seq x y z
N MET A 1 -2.25 -1.87 23.55
CA MET A 1 -2.26 -1.27 22.20
C MET A 1 -2.36 -2.44 21.23
N ALA A 2 -3.20 -2.37 20.21
CA ALA A 2 -3.52 -3.52 19.38
C ALA A 2 -2.40 -3.82 18.38
N ASP A 3 -2.10 -5.11 18.20
CA ASP A 3 -1.26 -5.64 17.12
C ASP A 3 -1.76 -5.10 15.77
N ARG A 4 -0.94 -4.27 15.09
CA ARG A 4 -1.26 -3.79 13.74
C ARG A 4 -0.73 -4.80 12.72
N LYS A 5 -1.62 -5.37 11.92
CA LYS A 5 -1.22 -6.22 10.80
C LYS A 5 -0.77 -5.37 9.62
N TYR A 6 0.22 -5.85 8.89
CA TYR A 6 0.67 -5.20 7.67
C TYR A 6 1.18 -6.18 6.62
N LEU A 7 1.19 -5.72 5.36
CA LEU A 7 1.84 -6.37 4.24
C LEU A 7 2.94 -5.44 3.71
N SER A 8 4.17 -5.92 3.64
CA SER A 8 5.28 -5.17 3.06
C SER A 8 5.07 -4.99 1.55
N ALA A 9 5.28 -3.76 1.09
CA ALA A 9 5.20 -3.40 -0.31
C ALA A 9 6.27 -2.35 -0.65
N GLN A 10 6.47 -2.14 -1.94
CA GLN A 10 7.34 -1.10 -2.48
C GLN A 10 6.49 -0.06 -3.19
N CYS A 11 6.74 1.22 -2.95
CA CYS A 11 6.10 2.30 -3.68
C CYS A 11 7.13 3.15 -4.43
N ARG A 12 6.75 3.62 -5.62
CA ARG A 12 7.49 4.63 -6.39
C ARG A 12 6.60 5.85 -6.55
N THR A 13 7.07 6.99 -6.05
CA THR A 13 6.35 8.27 -6.13
C THR A 13 6.81 9.07 -7.35
N PRO A 14 6.06 10.13 -7.77
CA PRO A 14 6.49 11.03 -8.84
C PRO A 14 7.86 11.69 -8.58
N ARG A 15 8.21 11.86 -7.30
CA ARG A 15 9.47 12.48 -6.88
C ARG A 15 10.69 11.55 -7.04
N GLY A 16 10.46 10.31 -7.46
CA GLY A 16 11.49 9.31 -7.71
C GLY A 16 11.82 8.47 -6.46
N GLY A 17 12.69 7.48 -6.66
CA GLY A 17 13.03 6.49 -5.64
C GLY A 17 12.00 5.36 -5.50
N ILE A 18 12.45 4.24 -4.95
CA ILE A 18 11.58 3.15 -4.50
C ILE A 18 11.69 3.13 -2.97
N ASN A 19 10.57 3.25 -2.29
CA ASN A 19 10.50 3.26 -0.83
C ASN A 19 9.71 2.03 -0.37
N GLU A 20 10.16 1.41 0.72
CA GLU A 20 9.37 0.38 1.40
C GLU A 20 8.21 1.03 2.16
N VAL A 21 7.05 0.38 2.13
CA VAL A 21 5.82 0.79 2.80
C VAL A 21 5.12 -0.40 3.40
N HIS A 22 4.25 -0.12 4.36
CA HIS A 22 3.33 -1.07 4.93
C HIS A 22 1.93 -0.82 4.39
N ILE A 23 1.34 -1.82 3.75
CA ILE A 23 -0.10 -1.87 3.47
C ILE A 23 -0.80 -2.32 4.74
N LEU A 24 -1.78 -1.56 5.18
CA LEU A 24 -2.48 -1.71 6.45
C LEU A 24 -3.89 -2.30 6.25
N ASP A 25 -4.47 -2.03 5.09
CA ASP A 25 -5.74 -2.58 4.62
C ASP A 25 -5.68 -2.73 3.09
N LEU A 26 -6.25 -3.81 2.57
CA LEU A 26 -6.20 -4.13 1.14
C LEU A 26 -7.58 -4.59 0.65
N SER A 27 -8.00 -4.01 -0.46
CA SER A 27 -9.21 -4.38 -1.19
C SER A 27 -8.90 -4.67 -2.66
N GLU A 28 -9.91 -5.06 -3.45
CA GLU A 28 -9.73 -5.24 -4.89
C GLU A 28 -9.40 -3.93 -5.60
N VAL A 29 -9.93 -2.79 -5.13
CA VAL A 29 -9.86 -1.51 -5.85
C VAL A 29 -8.79 -0.56 -5.31
N GLY A 30 -8.11 -0.93 -4.22
CA GLY A 30 -7.18 -0.04 -3.55
C GLY A 30 -6.66 -0.57 -2.23
N CYS A 31 -5.83 0.25 -1.58
CA CYS A 31 -5.26 -0.08 -0.29
C CYS A 31 -5.03 1.16 0.58
N LEU A 32 -4.90 0.92 1.89
CA LEU A 32 -4.40 1.87 2.87
C LEU A 32 -2.92 1.60 3.12
N ILE A 33 -2.08 2.63 3.12
CA ILE A 33 -0.65 2.50 3.45
C ILE A 33 -0.24 3.42 4.61
N ASP A 34 0.75 2.98 5.38
CA ASP A 34 1.54 3.88 6.24
C ASP A 34 2.54 4.62 5.34
N LYS A 35 2.43 5.94 5.29
CA LYS A 35 3.26 6.83 4.49
C LYS A 35 4.12 7.76 5.34
N ARG A 36 4.24 7.59 6.66
CA ARG A 36 4.94 8.54 7.57
C ARG A 36 6.33 8.95 7.08
N MET A 37 7.04 8.03 6.43
CA MET A 37 8.41 8.24 5.94
C MET A 37 8.48 8.73 4.49
N ILE A 38 7.33 8.93 3.82
CA ILE A 38 7.27 9.16 2.37
C ILE A 38 6.39 10.38 2.05
N PRO A 39 6.93 11.37 1.33
CA PRO A 39 6.14 12.50 0.89
C PRO A 39 5.15 12.06 -0.21
N MET A 40 3.86 12.19 0.09
CA MET A 40 2.76 11.96 -0.85
C MET A 40 1.72 13.08 -0.72
N SER A 41 1.09 13.43 -1.84
CA SER A 41 0.00 14.39 -1.92
C SER A 41 -1.22 13.73 -2.56
N GLU A 42 -2.41 14.18 -2.17
CA GLU A 42 -3.64 13.80 -2.87
C GLU A 42 -3.54 14.12 -4.37
N GLY A 43 -3.99 13.18 -5.21
CA GLY A 43 -3.88 13.27 -6.67
C GLY A 43 -2.55 12.79 -7.26
N ASP A 44 -1.54 12.47 -6.44
CA ASP A 44 -0.30 11.89 -6.95
C ASP A 44 -0.56 10.53 -7.63
N ARG A 45 0.07 10.32 -8.79
CA ARG A 45 0.14 9.01 -9.44
C ARG A 45 1.38 8.26 -8.97
N ILE A 46 1.18 7.11 -8.36
CA ILE A 46 2.24 6.29 -7.78
C ILE A 46 2.21 4.88 -8.40
N LEU A 47 3.31 4.15 -8.27
CA LEU A 47 3.34 2.73 -8.56
C LEU A 47 3.52 1.97 -7.24
N ILE A 48 2.58 1.07 -6.91
CA ILE A 48 2.69 0.19 -5.74
C ILE A 48 3.00 -1.22 -6.21
N LYS A 49 3.92 -1.91 -5.55
CA LYS A 49 4.28 -3.29 -5.84
C LYS A 49 4.21 -4.10 -4.57
N MET A 50 3.35 -5.11 -4.59
CA MET A 50 3.30 -6.16 -3.58
C MET A 50 4.17 -7.34 -4.04
N GLU A 51 4.62 -8.15 -3.09
CA GLU A 51 5.44 -9.32 -3.39
C GLU A 51 4.74 -10.26 -4.39
N GLY A 52 5.48 -10.75 -5.38
CA GLY A 52 4.95 -11.62 -6.43
C GLY A 52 4.10 -10.91 -7.51
N LEU A 53 3.86 -9.60 -7.42
CA LEU A 53 3.14 -8.82 -8.42
C LEU A 53 4.05 -7.84 -9.18
N ALA A 54 3.59 -7.43 -10.36
CA ALA A 54 4.14 -6.27 -11.05
C ALA A 54 3.74 -4.97 -10.32
N PHE A 55 4.40 -3.86 -10.68
CA PHE A 55 3.98 -2.55 -10.23
C PHE A 55 2.58 -2.21 -10.76
N LEU A 56 1.69 -1.87 -9.83
CA LEU A 56 0.31 -1.45 -10.08
C LEU A 56 0.24 0.08 -10.09
N PRO A 57 -0.17 0.69 -11.21
CA PRO A 57 -0.50 2.11 -11.26
C PRO A 57 -1.64 2.44 -10.31
N SER A 58 -1.46 3.48 -9.51
CA SER A 58 -2.43 3.89 -8.48
C SER A 58 -2.46 5.41 -8.34
N SER A 59 -3.59 5.94 -7.88
CA SER A 59 -3.74 7.35 -7.51
C SER A 59 -3.96 7.50 -6.01
N VAL A 60 -3.32 8.50 -5.40
CA VAL A 60 -3.56 8.87 -4.00
C VAL A 60 -4.92 9.59 -3.90
N LEU A 61 -5.88 8.99 -3.20
CA LEU A 61 -7.22 9.55 -3.02
C LEU A 61 -7.32 10.57 -1.88
N TRP A 62 -6.54 10.36 -0.83
CA TRP A 62 -6.50 11.22 0.35
C TRP A 62 -5.21 10.94 1.12
N VAL A 63 -4.82 11.91 1.94
CA VAL A 63 -3.67 11.80 2.85
C VAL A 63 -4.09 12.36 4.20
N GLU A 64 -3.96 11.55 5.26
CA GLU A 64 -4.31 11.95 6.63
C GLU A 64 -3.28 11.36 7.59
N GLU A 65 -2.77 12.18 8.52
CA GLU A 65 -1.88 11.80 9.63
C GLU A 65 -1.08 10.50 9.50
N GLY A 66 -0.10 10.48 8.60
CA GLY A 66 0.82 9.36 8.45
C GLY A 66 0.29 8.19 7.62
N ASP A 67 -0.94 8.25 7.16
CA ASP A 67 -1.58 7.26 6.29
C ASP A 67 -1.97 7.89 4.94
N ALA A 68 -2.16 7.05 3.92
CA ALA A 68 -2.71 7.44 2.63
C ALA A 68 -3.58 6.35 2.02
N GLY A 69 -4.71 6.75 1.45
CA GLY A 69 -5.59 5.88 0.68
C GLY A 69 -5.21 5.88 -0.80
N LEU A 70 -5.01 4.71 -1.38
CA LEU A 70 -4.65 4.51 -2.78
C LEU A 70 -5.80 3.84 -3.51
N ALA A 71 -6.13 4.33 -4.71
CA ALA A 71 -6.99 3.64 -5.68
C ALA A 71 -6.13 3.04 -6.79
N PHE A 72 -6.33 1.76 -7.08
CA PHE A 72 -5.68 1.10 -8.22
C PHE A 72 -6.35 1.54 -9.52
N GLU A 73 -5.57 1.75 -10.58
CA GLU A 73 -6.12 2.05 -11.90
C GLU A 73 -6.87 0.84 -12.48
N GLN A 74 -6.50 -0.38 -12.07
CA GLN A 74 -7.19 -1.62 -12.40
C GLN A 74 -7.40 -2.44 -11.12
N PRO A 75 -8.59 -3.06 -10.93
CA PRO A 75 -8.83 -3.90 -9.78
C PRO A 75 -7.89 -5.11 -9.73
N LEU A 76 -7.54 -5.54 -8.52
CA LEU A 76 -6.93 -6.84 -8.30
C LEU A 76 -7.93 -7.95 -8.64
N TYR A 77 -7.40 -9.04 -9.16
CA TYR A 77 -8.18 -10.27 -9.32
C TYR A 77 -8.44 -10.90 -7.93
N GLY A 78 -9.68 -11.29 -7.64
CA GLY A 78 -10.09 -11.82 -6.32
C GLY A 78 -9.15 -12.86 -5.71
N PRO A 79 -8.73 -13.91 -6.45
CA PRO A 79 -7.75 -14.89 -5.95
C PRO A 79 -6.38 -14.31 -5.56
N VAL A 80 -5.94 -13.23 -6.21
CA VAL A 80 -4.71 -12.51 -5.84
C VAL A 80 -4.91 -11.79 -4.51
N LEU A 81 -6.04 -11.11 -4.33
CA LEU A 81 -6.39 -10.48 -3.05
C LEU A 81 -6.44 -11.52 -1.91
N GLU A 82 -7.10 -12.65 -2.13
CA GLU A 82 -7.16 -13.75 -1.16
C GLU A 82 -5.78 -14.26 -0.77
N HIS A 83 -4.87 -14.37 -1.74
CA HIS A 83 -3.49 -14.77 -1.49
C HIS A 83 -2.75 -13.73 -0.64
N LEU A 84 -2.79 -12.46 -1.04
CA LEU A 84 -2.12 -11.36 -0.35
C LEU A 84 -2.62 -11.19 1.09
N ASN A 85 -3.92 -11.38 1.34
CA ASN A 85 -4.49 -11.34 2.69
C ASN A 85 -3.90 -12.38 3.64
N ARG A 86 -3.40 -13.52 3.13
CA ARG A 86 -2.70 -14.54 3.94
C ARG A 86 -1.24 -14.18 4.22
N CYS A 87 -0.69 -13.17 3.53
CA CYS A 87 0.68 -12.72 3.68
C CYS A 87 0.82 -11.56 4.69
N PHE A 88 -0.28 -11.04 5.25
CA PHE A 88 -0.22 -10.05 6.31
C PHE A 88 0.48 -10.63 7.55
N THR A 89 1.48 -9.92 8.04
CA THR A 89 2.19 -10.23 9.28
C THR A 89 1.72 -9.30 10.40
N VAL A 90 2.09 -9.62 11.64
CA VAL A 90 1.88 -8.77 12.82
C VAL A 90 3.21 -8.12 13.18
N GLU A 91 3.19 -6.83 13.51
CA GLU A 91 4.36 -6.15 14.07
C GLU A 91 4.67 -6.72 15.47
N ALA A 92 5.81 -7.39 15.60
CA ALA A 92 6.26 -7.89 16.89
C ALA A 92 6.65 -6.69 17.76
N THR A 93 5.92 -6.48 18.85
CA THR A 93 6.26 -5.44 19.83
C THR A 93 7.25 -6.06 20.82
N ASP A 94 8.48 -5.56 20.85
CA ASP A 94 9.47 -5.83 21.91
C ASP A 94 9.05 -5.17 23.26
#